data_AF-A0A661WYZ4-F1
#
_entry.id   AF-A0A661WYZ4-F1
#
_cell.length_a   1.000
_cell.length_b   1.000
_cell.length_c   1.000
_cell.angle_alpha   90.00
_cell.angle_beta   90.00
_cell.angle_gamma   90.00
#
_symmetry.space_group_name_H-M   'P 1'
#
loop_
_entity.id
_entity.type
_entity.pdbx_description
1 polymer ?
#
loop_
_entity_poly.entity_id
_entity_poly.type
_entity_poly.pdbx_seq_one_letter_code
_entity_poly.pdbx_strand_id
1 'polypeptide(L)' 'MQISELLKAMETELGNEPHVMKLLSKLREDAVFEHANNKNFAMSGDHIPPKYKLLMSIALSAVLGDSNCTETYTRV' A
#
# COMPACT_ATOMS: atom_id res chain seq x y z
N MET A 1 -8.19 12.27 -10.50
CA MET A 1 -8.24 11.93 -9.07
C MET A 1 -7.36 12.92 -8.33
N GLN A 2 -7.91 13.63 -7.36
CA GLN A 2 -7.14 14.51 -6.48
C GLN A 2 -6.46 13.69 -5.38
N ILE A 3 -5.39 14.22 -4.76
CA ILE A 3 -4.67 13.52 -3.70
C ILE A 3 -5.56 13.15 -2.51
N SER A 4 -6.53 13.99 -2.18
CA SER A 4 -7.51 13.76 -1.10
C SER A 4 -8.42 12.56 -1.40
N GLU A 5 -8.81 12.37 -2.66
CA GLU A 5 -9.61 11.23 -3.10
C GLU A 5 -8.80 9.92 -3.02
N LEU A 6 -7.53 9.96 -3.42
CA LEU A 6 -6.63 8.82 -3.33
C LEU A 6 -6.39 8.40 -1.87
N LEU A 7 -6.09 9.36 -0.98
CA LEU A 7 -5.88 9.07 0.45
C LEU A 7 -7.14 8.47 1.11
N LYS A 8 -8.33 8.94 0.71
CA LYS A 8 -9.60 8.38 1.20
C LYS A 8 -9.84 6.96 0.68
N ALA A 9 -9.47 6.67 -0.56
CA ALA A 9 -9.54 5.32 -1.10
C ALA A 9 -8.59 4.37 -0.36
N MET A 10 -7.37 4.81 -0.06
CA MET A 10 -6.39 4.05 0.73
C MET A 10 -6.89 3.78 2.16
N GLU A 11 -7.49 4.77 2.82
CA GLU A 11 -8.08 4.61 4.15
C GLU A 11 -9.19 3.55 4.15
N THR A 12 -10.03 3.56 3.12
CA THR A 12 -11.11 2.58 2.97
C THR A 12 -10.56 1.17 2.76
N GLU A 13 -9.49 1.02 1.99
CA GLU A 13 -8.84 -0.27 1.74
C GLU A 13 -8.14 -0.82 2.99
N LEU A 14 -7.46 0.06 3.75
CA LEU A 14 -6.67 -0.33 4.93
C LEU A 14 -7.52 -0.51 6.19
N GLY A 15 -8.67 0.15 6.28
CA GLY A 15 -9.50 0.22 7.48
C GLY A 15 -8.95 1.18 8.56
N ASN A 16 -7.89 1.94 8.25
CA ASN A 16 -7.29 2.94 9.12
C ASN A 16 -6.62 4.05 8.30
N GLU A 17 -6.28 5.17 8.95
CA GLU A 17 -5.62 6.29 8.29
C GLU A 17 -4.29 5.85 7.64
N PRO A 18 -4.04 6.13 6.34
CA PRO A 18 -2.79 5.84 5.66
C PRO A 18 -1.72 6.87 6.05
N HIS A 19 -1.26 6.81 7.30
CA HIS A 19 -0.43 7.85 7.93
C HIS A 19 0.81 8.22 7.10
N VAL A 20 1.55 7.23 6.61
CA VAL A 20 2.76 7.45 5.80
C VAL A 20 2.42 8.17 4.50
N MET A 21 1.35 7.79 3.80
CA MET A 21 0.95 8.44 2.54
C MET A 21 0.44 9.85 2.77
N LYS A 22 -0.25 10.11 3.90
CA LYS A 22 -0.69 11.46 4.30
C LYS A 22 0.47 12.38 4.65
N LEU A 23 1.56 11.85 5.20
CA LEU A 23 2.79 12.62 5.42
C LEU A 23 3.52 12.86 4.10
N LEU A 24 3.65 11.82 3.27
CA LEU A 24 4.31 11.91 1.97
C LEU A 24 3.60 12.92 1.05
N SER A 25 2.27 12.98 1.06
CA SER A 25 1.52 13.92 0.23
C SER A 25 1.84 15.39 0.53
N LYS A 26 2.23 15.73 1.77
CA LYS A 26 2.64 17.09 2.13
C LYS A 26 3.99 17.49 1.53
N LEU A 27 4.78 16.50 1.10
CA LEU A 27 6.11 16.70 0.53
C LEU A 27 6.09 16.53 -0.99
N ARG A 28 5.46 15.46 -1.47
CA ARG A 28 5.47 15.00 -2.86
C ARG A 28 4.21 14.19 -3.16
N GLU A 29 3.16 14.84 -3.64
CA GLU A 29 1.91 14.18 -4.03
C GLU A 29 2.11 13.18 -5.18
N ASP A 30 2.99 13.51 -6.13
CA ASP A 30 3.34 12.66 -7.28
C ASP A 30 3.85 11.29 -6.85
N ALA A 31 4.67 11.24 -5.79
CA ALA A 31 5.19 10.00 -5.23
C ALA A 31 4.08 9.12 -4.60
N VAL A 32 3.01 9.72 -4.08
CA VAL A 32 1.86 8.97 -3.54
C VAL A 32 1.07 8.32 -4.68
N PHE A 33 0.86 9.05 -5.78
CA PHE A 33 0.24 8.47 -6.98
C PHE A 33 1.10 7.35 -7.58
N GLU A 34 2.42 7.55 -7.65
CA GLU A 34 3.35 6.52 -8.10
C GLU A 34 3.28 5.26 -7.23
N HIS A 35 3.27 5.43 -5.90
CA HIS A 35 3.11 4.32 -4.97
C HIS A 35 1.81 3.54 -5.20
N ALA A 36 0.69 4.25 -5.38
CA ALA A 36 -0.60 3.62 -5.68
C ALA A 36 -0.56 2.82 -6.98
N ASN A 37 0.06 3.37 -8.04
CA ASN A 37 0.21 2.70 -9.32
C ASN A 37 1.11 1.45 -9.20
N ASN A 38 2.23 1.55 -8.49
CA ASN A 38 3.15 0.44 -8.26
C ASN A 38 2.48 -0.69 -7.48
N LYS A 39 1.70 -0.36 -6.45
CA LYS A 39 0.90 -1.32 -5.69
C LYS A 39 -0.14 -1.99 -6.59
N ASN A 40 -0.89 -1.23 -7.38
CA ASN A 40 -1.89 -1.78 -8.28
C ASN A 40 -1.26 -2.72 -9.31
N PHE A 41 -0.14 -2.32 -9.92
CA PHE A 41 0.62 -3.18 -10.82
C PHE A 41 1.05 -4.49 -10.15
N ALA A 42 1.66 -4.43 -8.97
CA ALA A 42 2.11 -5.61 -8.23
C ALA A 42 0.95 -6.55 -7.85
N MET A 43 -0.22 -5.99 -7.52
CA MET A 43 -1.41 -6.77 -7.16
C MET A 43 -2.25 -7.21 -8.36
N SER A 44 -2.04 -6.65 -9.54
CA SER A 44 -2.75 -6.98 -10.78
C SER A 44 -2.30 -8.30 -11.40
N GLY A 45 -3.12 -8.84 -12.32
CA GLY A 45 -2.82 -10.06 -13.08
C GLY A 45 -3.15 -11.36 -12.35
N ASP A 46 -3.47 -12.40 -13.12
CA ASP A 46 -4.14 -13.59 -12.59
C ASP A 46 -3.22 -14.82 -12.46
N HIS A 47 -1.94 -14.68 -12.85
CA HIS A 47 -0.97 -15.77 -12.81
C HIS A 47 -0.57 -16.19 -11.38
N ILE A 48 -0.64 -15.27 -10.42
CA ILE A 48 -0.32 -15.51 -9.02
C ILE A 48 -1.58 -15.22 -8.19
N PRO A 49 -2.12 -16.21 -7.46
CA PRO A 49 -3.25 -15.98 -6.55
C PRO A 49 -2.98 -14.84 -5.55
N PRO A 50 -3.98 -14.00 -5.23
CA PRO A 50 -3.81 -12.84 -4.34
C PRO A 50 -3.14 -13.17 -2.99
N LYS A 51 -3.51 -14.31 -2.38
CA LYS A 51 -2.91 -14.77 -1.12
C LYS A 51 -1.39 -14.94 -1.17
N TYR A 52 -0.83 -15.32 -2.32
CA TYR A 52 0.62 -15.48 -2.46
C TYR A 52 1.32 -14.15 -2.72
N LYS A 53 0.66 -13.20 -3.40
CA LYS A 53 1.17 -11.82 -3.52
C LYS A 53 1.26 -11.16 -2.14
N LEU A 54 0.23 -11.32 -1.31
CA LEU A 54 0.24 -10.85 0.09
C LEU A 54 1.35 -11.52 0.91
N LEU A 55 1.53 -12.84 0.77
CA LEU A 55 2.62 -13.56 1.45
C LEU A 55 4.01 -13.03 1.06
N MET A 56 4.23 -12.70 -0.22
CA MET A 56 5.48 -12.08 -0.67
C MET A 56 5.67 -10.69 -0.03
N SER A 57 4.62 -9.86 0.04
CA SER A 57 4.67 -8.55 0.70
C SER A 57 4.98 -8.66 2.19
N ILE A 58 4.39 -9.64 2.90
CA ILE A 58 4.68 -9.91 4.32
C ILE A 58 6.15 -10.32 4.49
N ALA A 59 6.64 -11.25 3.67
CA ALA A 59 8.03 -11.72 3.74
C ALA A 59 9.03 -10.57 3.51
N LEU A 60 8.79 -9.71 2.51
CA LEU A 60 9.62 -8.55 2.22
C LEU A 60 9.58 -7.52 3.36
N SER A 61 8.40 -7.23 3.90
CA SER A 61 8.23 -6.30 5.02
C SER A 61 8.98 -6.77 6.27
N ALA A 62 8.92 -8.08 6.55
CA ALA A 62 9.63 -8.69 7.67
C ALA A 62 11.16 -8.60 7.51
N VAL A 63 11.69 -8.88 6.31
CA VAL A 63 13.13 -8.78 6.02
C VAL A 63 13.64 -7.34 6.12
N LEU A 64 12.82 -6.36 5.72
CA LEU A 64 13.14 -4.94 5.83
C LEU A 64 12.98 -4.38 7.25
N GLY A 65 12.40 -5.14 8.18
CA GLY A 65 12.08 -4.68 9.53
C GLY A 65 10.97 -3.63 9.56
N ASP A 66 10.13 -3.54 8.52
CA ASP A 66 9.00 -2.62 8.48
C ASP A 66 7.79 -3.23 9.21
N SER A 67 7.67 -2.89 10.50
CA SER A 67 6.57 -3.36 11.34
C SER A 67 5.20 -2.86 10.86
N ASN A 68 5.13 -1.66 10.30
CA ASN A 68 3.87 -1.06 9.84
C ASN A 68 3.34 -1.78 8.59
N CYS A 69 4.21 -2.04 7.62
CA CYS A 69 3.84 -2.81 6.44
C CYS A 69 3.55 -4.27 6.77
N THR A 70 4.33 -4.88 7.67
CA THR A 70 4.08 -6.25 8.14
C THR A 70 2.68 -6.35 8.75
N GLU A 71 2.34 -5.46 9.69
CA GLU A 71 1.03 -5.43 10.33
C GLU A 71 -0.08 -5.17 9.32
N THR A 72 0.11 -4.21 8.42
CA THR A 72 -0.85 -3.89 7.36
C THR A 72 -1.15 -5.13 6.51
N TYR A 73 -0.15 -5.79 5.93
CA TYR A 73 -0.36 -6.91 5.01
C TYR A 73 -0.88 -8.17 5.70
N THR A 74 -0.77 -8.29 7.03
CA THR A 74 -1.39 -9.40 7.77
C THR A 74 -2.89 -9.22 8.02
N ARG A 75 -3.43 -8.00 7.86
CA ARG A 75 -4.84 -7.71 8.09
C ARG A 75 -5.70 -7.71 6.83
N VAL A 76 -5.08 -7.42 5.67
CA VAL A 76 -5.75 -7.28 4.36
C VAL A 76 -6.00 -8.65 3.72
#